data_AF-A0A8C2KIC3-F1
#
_entry.id   AF-A0A8C2KIC3-F1
#
_cell.length_a   1.000
_cell.length_b   1.000
_cell.length_c   1.000
_cell.angle_alpha   90.00
_cell.angle_beta   90.00
_cell.angle_gamma   90.00
#
_symmetry.space_group_name_H-M   'P 1'
#
loop_
_entity.id
_entity.type
_entity.pdbx_description
1 polymer ?
#
loop_
_entity_poly.entity_id
_entity_poly.type
_entity_poly.pdbx_seq_one_letter_code
_entity_poly.pdbx_strand_id
1 'polypeptide(L)'
;MEQVEGWAEEATEALCTCLEQQRKLQIKVLDLESRSRRNNMRVFGVPEGQEGDSVTQFIEKLLRTSPRAIIVNFLEFSTKVMILREVWKKGRIQVGTAFIHFDHDYAPEIVKRRREYNTIKKILKDKGIRFQTLFTNMRIHWETDVCTYSSAREVYKELKRRGFQQEHDKF
;
A
#
# COMPACT_ATOMS: atom_id res chain seq x y z
N MET A 1 25.94 -16.35 41.11
CA MET A 1 25.65 -15.12 40.35
C MET A 1 26.23 -15.24 38.96
N GLU A 2 27.53 -15.55 38.79
CA GLU A 2 28.17 -15.81 37.48
C GLU A 2 27.45 -16.80 36.55
N GLN A 3 26.99 -17.96 37.04
CA GLN A 3 26.26 -18.92 36.18
C GLN A 3 24.92 -18.37 35.67
N VAL A 4 24.23 -17.58 36.49
CA VAL A 4 22.93 -16.98 36.11
C VAL A 4 23.14 -15.86 35.10
N GLU A 5 24.23 -15.10 35.25
CA GLU A 5 24.64 -14.05 34.30
C GLU A 5 25.08 -14.64 32.96
N GLY A 6 25.86 -15.72 32.95
CA GLY A 6 26.24 -16.43 31.72
C GLY A 6 25.03 -17.01 30.97
N TRP A 7 24.06 -17.58 31.69
CA TRP A 7 22.81 -18.05 31.09
C TRP A 7 21.97 -16.90 30.50
N ALA A 8 21.96 -15.74 31.15
CA ALA A 8 21.24 -14.57 30.65
C ALA A 8 21.87 -14.02 29.37
N GLU A 9 23.21 -14.03 29.28
CA GLU A 9 23.94 -13.59 28.09
C GLU A 9 23.71 -14.55 26.91
N GLU A 10 23.87 -15.85 27.12
CA GLU A 10 23.58 -16.88 26.10
C GLU A 10 22.13 -16.83 25.61
N ALA A 11 21.17 -16.67 26.54
CA ALA A 11 19.76 -16.54 26.20
C ALA A 11 19.48 -15.27 25.37
N THR A 12 20.17 -14.16 25.68
CA THR A 12 20.03 -12.91 24.93
C THR A 12 20.58 -13.04 23.52
N GLU A 13 21.76 -13.67 23.35
CA GLU A 13 22.36 -13.92 22.05
C GLU A 13 21.48 -14.85 21.19
N ALA A 14 20.97 -15.92 21.78
CA ALA A 14 20.03 -16.82 21.12
C ALA A 14 18.75 -16.08 20.68
N LEU A 15 18.17 -15.25 21.56
CA LEU A 15 16.99 -14.45 21.24
C LEU A 15 17.25 -13.47 20.10
N CYS A 16 18.37 -12.74 20.12
CA CYS A 16 18.78 -11.85 19.03
C CYS A 16 18.88 -12.62 17.70
N THR A 17 19.54 -13.77 17.71
CA THR A 17 19.68 -14.63 16.54
C THR A 17 18.31 -15.10 16.02
N CYS A 18 17.41 -15.53 16.92
CA CYS A 18 16.05 -15.94 16.57
C CYS A 18 15.24 -14.79 15.95
N LEU A 19 15.31 -13.58 16.52
CA LEU A 19 14.62 -12.40 15.99
C LEU A 19 15.14 -12.02 14.60
N GLU A 20 16.45 -12.11 14.37
CA GLU A 20 17.04 -11.89 13.05
C GLU A 20 16.56 -12.92 12.02
N GLN A 21 16.53 -14.21 12.40
CA GLN A 21 16.03 -15.27 11.53
C GLN A 21 14.55 -15.08 11.23
N GLN A 22 13.73 -14.74 12.23
CA GLN A 22 12.31 -14.44 12.04
C GLN A 22 12.13 -13.27 11.06
N ARG A 23 12.92 -12.21 11.18
CA ARG A 23 12.89 -11.08 10.24
C ARG A 23 13.26 -11.51 8.82
N LYS A 24 14.30 -12.32 8.66
CA LYS A 24 14.72 -12.86 7.35
C LYS A 24 13.60 -13.70 6.71
N LEU A 25 12.93 -14.55 7.50
CA LEU A 25 11.81 -15.36 7.03
C LEU A 25 10.61 -14.51 6.63
N GLN A 26 10.24 -13.52 7.43
CA GLN A 26 9.15 -12.59 7.11
C GLN A 26 9.40 -11.84 5.79
N ILE A 27 10.62 -11.40 5.54
CA ILE A 27 11.00 -10.75 4.28
C ILE A 27 10.83 -11.72 3.10
N LYS A 28 11.26 -12.98 3.24
CA LYS A 28 11.10 -14.00 2.20
C LYS A 28 9.65 -14.33 1.91
N VAL A 29 8.83 -14.51 2.95
CA VAL A 29 7.38 -14.76 2.81
C VAL A 29 6.69 -13.59 2.11
N LEU A 30 7.05 -12.36 2.48
CA LEU A 30 6.51 -11.16 1.84
C LEU A 30 6.88 -11.08 0.36
N ASP A 31 8.12 -11.43 -0.02
CA ASP A 31 8.55 -11.48 -1.43
C ASP A 31 7.76 -12.52 -2.22
N LEU A 32 7.61 -13.74 -1.67
CA LEU A 32 6.84 -14.82 -2.30
C LEU A 32 5.37 -14.43 -2.49
N GLU A 33 4.73 -13.88 -1.46
CA GLU A 33 3.34 -13.41 -1.56
C GLU A 33 3.22 -12.30 -2.61
N SER A 34 4.17 -11.36 -2.63
CA SER A 34 4.17 -10.25 -3.59
C SER A 34 4.36 -10.71 -5.03
N ARG A 35 5.21 -11.72 -5.26
CA ARG A 35 5.39 -12.33 -6.59
C ARG A 35 4.14 -13.08 -7.04
N SER A 36 3.53 -13.85 -6.15
CA SER A 36 2.29 -14.58 -6.42
C SER A 36 1.16 -13.63 -6.83
N ARG A 37 1.02 -12.49 -6.14
CA ARG A 37 -0.01 -11.48 -6.44
C ARG A 37 0.40 -10.48 -7.54
N ARG A 38 1.61 -10.55 -8.10
CA ARG A 38 2.13 -9.51 -9.01
C ARG A 38 1.26 -9.33 -10.26
N ASN A 39 0.68 -10.42 -10.75
CA ASN A 39 -0.20 -10.40 -11.92
C ASN A 39 -1.67 -10.11 -11.57
N ASN A 40 -2.01 -10.00 -10.29
CA ASN A 40 -3.35 -9.70 -9.83
C ASN A 40 -3.64 -8.20 -9.82
N MET A 41 -4.84 -7.83 -10.25
CA MET A 41 -5.42 -6.49 -10.15
C MET A 41 -6.71 -6.60 -9.34
N ARG A 42 -6.96 -5.65 -8.44
CA ARG A 42 -8.24 -5.52 -7.74
C ARG A 42 -9.12 -4.51 -8.45
N VAL A 43 -10.39 -4.88 -8.61
CA VAL A 43 -11.45 -4.02 -9.10
C VAL A 43 -12.48 -3.85 -8.00
N PHE A 44 -12.73 -2.60 -7.59
CA PHE A 44 -13.67 -2.24 -6.54
C PHE A 44 -14.87 -1.48 -7.10
N GLY A 45 -16.00 -1.55 -6.40
CA GLY A 45 -17.20 -0.81 -6.78
C GLY A 45 -17.97 -1.41 -7.96
N VAL A 46 -17.72 -2.69 -8.27
CA VAL A 46 -18.53 -3.43 -9.24
C VAL A 46 -19.88 -3.73 -8.58
N PRO A 47 -21.01 -3.28 -9.14
CA PRO A 47 -22.33 -3.59 -8.58
C PRO A 47 -22.56 -5.10 -8.54
N GLU A 48 -22.91 -5.63 -7.38
CA GLU A 48 -23.31 -7.03 -7.21
C GLU A 48 -24.83 -7.12 -7.18
N GLY A 49 -25.40 -8.02 -7.99
CA GLY A 49 -26.84 -8.34 -7.93
C GLY A 49 -27.77 -7.24 -8.42
N GLN A 50 -27.66 -6.85 -9.69
CA GLN A 50 -28.79 -6.22 -10.42
C GLN A 50 -29.98 -7.19 -10.64
N GLU A 51 -30.11 -8.23 -9.82
CA GLU A 51 -31.19 -9.20 -9.86
C GLU A 51 -31.76 -9.29 -8.43
N GLY A 52 -32.89 -8.64 -8.20
CA GLY A 52 -33.67 -8.67 -6.95
C GLY A 52 -34.94 -7.83 -7.04
N ASP A 53 -36.06 -8.35 -6.51
CA ASP A 53 -37.43 -7.83 -6.72
C ASP A 53 -37.84 -6.64 -5.82
N SER A 54 -37.01 -6.19 -4.87
CA SER A 54 -37.40 -5.17 -3.89
C SER A 54 -36.33 -4.12 -3.57
N VAL A 55 -36.74 -2.85 -3.62
CA VAL A 55 -35.91 -1.65 -3.42
C VAL A 55 -35.38 -1.53 -1.98
N THR A 56 -36.12 -1.97 -0.96
CA THR A 56 -35.71 -1.85 0.45
C THR A 56 -34.56 -2.79 0.80
N GLN A 57 -34.59 -4.03 0.29
CA GLN A 57 -33.49 -4.98 0.45
C GLN A 57 -32.23 -4.51 -0.29
N PHE A 58 -32.40 -3.87 -1.45
CA PHE A 58 -31.30 -3.28 -2.20
C PHE A 58 -30.62 -2.14 -1.42
N ILE A 59 -31.38 -1.23 -0.82
CA ILE A 59 -30.82 -0.13 -0.02
C ILE A 59 -30.13 -0.63 1.25
N GLU A 60 -30.71 -1.60 1.97
CA GLU A 60 -30.06 -2.19 3.16
C GLU A 60 -28.76 -2.92 2.80
N LYS A 61 -28.74 -3.68 1.70
CA LYS A 61 -27.55 -4.35 1.19
C LYS A 61 -26.49 -3.36 0.70
N LEU A 62 -26.91 -2.28 0.01
CA LEU A 62 -26.01 -1.23 -0.46
C LEU A 62 -25.33 -0.49 0.69
N LEU A 63 -26.05 -0.25 1.80
CA LEU A 63 -25.51 0.43 2.99
C LEU A 63 -24.66 -0.50 3.88
N ARG A 64 -24.94 -1.81 3.91
CA ARG A 64 -24.21 -2.78 4.75
C ARG A 64 -23.01 -3.44 4.07
N THR A 65 -22.98 -3.53 2.74
CA THR A 65 -21.94 -4.26 2.01
C THR A 65 -21.18 -3.32 1.09
N SER A 66 -19.92 -3.01 1.45
CA SER A 66 -18.96 -2.55 0.44
C SER A 66 -18.84 -3.66 -0.61
N PRO A 67 -19.08 -3.40 -1.92
CA PRO A 67 -18.99 -4.42 -2.95
C PRO A 67 -17.66 -5.18 -2.86
N ARG A 68 -17.69 -6.52 -2.97
CA ARG A 68 -16.48 -7.32 -2.83
C ARG A 68 -15.54 -6.97 -3.97
N ALA A 69 -14.26 -6.86 -3.64
CA ALA A 69 -13.24 -6.63 -4.65
C ALA A 69 -13.14 -7.87 -5.57
N ILE A 70 -13.22 -7.65 -6.88
CA ILE A 70 -12.93 -8.69 -7.87
C ILE A 70 -11.42 -8.73 -8.08
N ILE A 71 -10.83 -9.92 -8.03
CA ILE A 71 -9.42 -10.13 -8.38
C ILE A 71 -9.36 -10.61 -9.83
N VAL A 72 -8.70 -9.82 -10.68
CA VAL A 72 -8.39 -10.19 -12.07
C VAL A 72 -6.93 -10.63 -12.13
N ASN A 73 -6.69 -11.90 -12.45
CA ASN A 73 -5.36 -12.42 -12.70
C ASN A 73 -5.04 -12.32 -14.20
N PHE A 74 -3.92 -11.68 -14.54
CA PHE A 74 -3.44 -11.58 -15.91
C PHE A 74 -2.37 -12.63 -16.20
N LEU A 75 -2.43 -13.24 -17.39
CA LEU A 75 -1.38 -14.16 -17.86
C LEU A 75 -0.03 -13.44 -17.97
N GLU A 76 -0.04 -12.21 -18.50
CA GLU A 76 1.16 -11.41 -18.70
C GLU A 76 1.16 -10.14 -17.84
N PHE A 77 2.28 -9.90 -17.14
CA PHE A 77 2.46 -8.72 -16.29
C PHE A 77 2.37 -7.40 -17.08
N SER A 78 2.87 -7.36 -18.31
CA SER A 78 2.89 -6.16 -19.15
C SER A 78 1.47 -5.69 -19.47
N THR A 79 0.57 -6.62 -19.79
CA THR A 79 -0.85 -6.37 -20.11
C THR A 79 -1.55 -5.74 -18.91
N LYS A 80 -1.37 -6.33 -17.72
CA LYS A 80 -1.89 -5.74 -16.47
C LYS A 80 -1.41 -4.29 -16.28
N VAL A 81 -0.11 -4.05 -16.44
CA VAL A 81 0.50 -2.73 -16.21
C VAL A 81 0.00 -1.70 -17.23
N MET A 82 -0.14 -2.09 -18.50
CA MET A 82 -0.70 -1.25 -19.55
C MET A 82 -2.13 -0.82 -19.20
N ILE A 83 -2.99 -1.77 -18.81
CA ILE A 83 -4.38 -1.48 -18.42
C ILE A 83 -4.43 -0.54 -17.22
N LEU A 84 -3.65 -0.81 -16.16
CA LEU A 84 -3.62 0.05 -14.97
C LEU A 84 -3.17 1.48 -15.30
N ARG A 85 -2.17 1.65 -16.16
CA ARG A 85 -1.71 2.97 -16.61
C ARG A 85 -2.82 3.72 -17.34
N GLU A 86 -3.53 3.05 -18.24
CA GLU A 86 -4.61 3.68 -19.01
C GLU A 86 -5.79 4.06 -18.13
N VAL A 87 -6.17 3.19 -17.19
CA VAL A 87 -7.21 3.50 -16.20
C VAL A 87 -6.82 4.70 -15.33
N TRP A 88 -5.61 4.72 -14.78
CA TRP A 88 -5.16 5.83 -13.94
C TRP A 88 -4.99 7.14 -14.72
N LYS A 89 -4.70 7.08 -16.02
CA LYS A 89 -4.68 8.24 -16.91
C LYS A 89 -6.09 8.80 -17.13
N LYS A 90 -7.10 7.94 -17.29
CA LYS A 90 -8.51 8.34 -17.41
C LYS A 90 -9.10 8.86 -16.10
N GLY A 91 -8.59 8.40 -14.95
CA GLY A 91 -9.04 8.86 -13.63
C GLY A 91 -10.34 8.18 -13.21
N ARG A 92 -11.44 8.94 -13.15
CA ARG A 92 -12.73 8.41 -12.67
C ARG A 92 -13.39 7.58 -13.77
N ILE A 93 -13.55 6.27 -13.52
CA ILE A 93 -14.26 5.35 -14.42
C ILE A 93 -15.67 5.12 -13.89
N GLN A 94 -16.67 5.45 -14.70
CA GLN A 94 -18.08 5.21 -14.39
C GLN A 94 -18.64 4.11 -15.30
N VAL A 95 -19.36 3.16 -14.71
CA VAL A 95 -20.09 2.11 -15.43
C VAL A 95 -21.52 2.08 -14.87
N GLY A 96 -22.48 2.46 -15.71
CA GLY A 96 -23.85 2.73 -15.25
C GLY A 96 -23.88 3.86 -14.22
N THR A 97 -24.42 3.57 -13.03
CA THR A 97 -24.46 4.51 -11.90
C THR A 97 -23.27 4.37 -10.94
N ALA A 98 -22.41 3.37 -11.14
CA ALA A 98 -21.34 3.05 -10.20
C ALA A 98 -19.98 3.56 -10.67
N PHE A 99 -19.14 3.93 -9.70
CA PHE A 99 -17.74 4.29 -9.93
C PHE A 99 -16.84 3.11 -9.63
N ILE A 100 -16.11 2.67 -10.65
CA ILE A 100 -15.20 1.53 -10.56
C ILE A 100 -13.77 2.03 -10.32
N HIS A 101 -13.09 1.40 -9.36
CA HIS A 101 -11.71 1.70 -9.03
C HIS A 101 -10.82 0.49 -9.29
N PHE A 102 -9.64 0.74 -9.84
CA PHE A 102 -8.66 -0.29 -10.17
C PHE A 102 -7.36 -0.05 -9.41
N ASP A 103 -6.86 -1.08 -8.76
CA ASP A 103 -5.59 -1.03 -8.03
C ASP A 103 -4.84 -2.36 -8.12
N HIS A 104 -3.59 -2.38 -7.67
CA HIS A 104 -2.83 -3.59 -7.50
C HIS A 104 -3.36 -4.43 -6.34
N ASP A 105 -3.34 -5.76 -6.47
CA ASP A 105 -3.55 -6.67 -5.34
C ASP A 105 -2.25 -6.82 -4.52
N TYR A 106 -1.89 -5.80 -3.76
CA TYR A 106 -0.70 -5.88 -2.90
C TYR A 106 -0.94 -6.77 -1.67
N ALA A 107 0.11 -7.44 -1.21
CA ALA A 107 0.11 -8.11 0.08
C ALA A 107 -0.23 -7.12 1.22
N PRO A 108 -0.91 -7.56 2.31
CA PRO A 108 -1.36 -6.67 3.38
C PRO A 108 -0.25 -5.80 3.99
N GLU A 109 0.94 -6.37 4.17
CA GLU A 109 2.10 -5.67 4.70
C GLU A 109 2.61 -4.58 3.74
N ILE A 110 2.54 -4.81 2.42
CA ILE A 110 2.87 -3.78 1.41
C ILE A 110 1.82 -2.66 1.44
N VAL A 111 0.54 -3.00 1.57
CA VAL A 111 -0.54 -2.01 1.73
C VAL A 111 -0.30 -1.16 2.97
N LYS A 112 0.07 -1.78 4.11
CA LYS A 112 0.40 -1.09 5.35
C LYS A 112 1.54 -0.09 5.15
N ARG A 113 2.68 -0.53 4.58
CA ARG A 113 3.82 0.35 4.26
C ARG A 113 3.42 1.49 3.32
N ARG A 114 2.59 1.21 2.32
CA ARG A 114 2.10 2.24 1.37
C ARG A 114 1.20 3.29 2.04
N ARG A 115 0.44 2.90 3.09
CA ARG A 115 -0.39 3.83 3.87
C ARG A 115 0.44 4.79 4.72
N GLU A 116 1.64 4.39 5.15
CA GLU A 116 2.54 5.28 5.91
C GLU A 116 2.94 6.54 5.12
N TYR A 117 2.93 6.46 3.78
CA TYR A 117 3.17 7.61 2.91
C TYR A 117 1.95 8.53 2.75
N ASN A 118 0.77 8.22 3.30
CA ASN A 118 -0.45 8.99 3.02
C ASN A 118 -0.32 10.46 3.44
N THR A 119 0.20 10.73 4.64
CA THR A 119 0.45 12.10 5.11
C THR A 119 1.47 12.80 4.23
N ILE A 120 2.53 12.10 3.85
CA ILE A 120 3.55 12.64 2.94
C ILE A 120 2.94 13.00 1.57
N LYS A 121 2.10 12.12 1.01
CA LYS A 121 1.41 12.38 -0.27
C LYS A 121 0.53 13.63 -0.20
N LYS A 122 -0.12 13.89 0.94
CA LYS A 122 -0.88 15.14 1.14
C LYS A 122 0.04 16.35 1.06
N ILE A 123 1.11 16.37 1.86
CA ILE A 123 2.10 17.45 1.87
C ILE A 123 2.67 17.70 0.47
N LEU A 124 3.09 16.64 -0.24
CA LEU A 124 3.65 16.78 -1.58
C LEU A 124 2.63 17.29 -2.60
N LYS A 125 1.36 16.85 -2.52
CA LYS A 125 0.28 17.38 -3.36
C LYS A 125 0.02 18.85 -3.09
N ASP A 126 -0.06 19.25 -1.82
CA ASP A 126 -0.32 20.63 -1.42
C ASP A 126 0.80 21.59 -1.87
N LYS A 127 2.03 21.09 -1.95
CA LYS A 127 3.19 21.82 -2.47
C LYS A 127 3.38 21.67 -3.98
N GLY A 128 2.49 20.97 -4.69
CA GLY A 128 2.58 20.76 -6.14
C GLY A 128 3.77 19.91 -6.59
N ILE A 129 4.39 19.15 -5.68
CA ILE A 129 5.59 18.34 -5.95
C ILE A 129 5.17 17.02 -6.58
N ARG A 130 5.77 16.67 -7.72
CA ARG A 130 5.51 15.40 -8.39
C ARG A 130 6.16 14.23 -7.64
N PHE A 131 5.40 13.16 -7.43
CA PHE A 131 5.91 11.93 -6.83
C PHE A 131 5.31 10.67 -7.46
N GLN A 132 5.93 9.53 -7.19
CA GLN A 132 5.48 8.20 -7.61
C GLN A 132 5.68 7.21 -6.45
N THR A 133 4.68 6.37 -6.17
CA THR A 133 4.82 5.27 -5.19
C THR A 133 5.10 3.96 -5.92
N LEU A 134 6.39 3.58 -5.96
CA LEU A 134 6.93 2.40 -6.61
C LEU A 134 6.90 1.19 -5.65
N PHE A 135 5.96 0.28 -5.79
CA PHE A 135 5.81 -0.90 -4.90
C PHE A 135 5.83 -0.54 -3.39
N THR A 136 6.99 -0.48 -2.73
CA THR A 136 7.18 -0.02 -1.33
C THR A 136 7.91 1.33 -1.20
N ASN A 137 8.54 1.79 -2.26
CA ASN A 137 9.40 2.96 -2.27
C ASN A 137 8.63 4.17 -2.79
N MET A 138 9.09 5.36 -2.44
CA MET A 138 8.53 6.59 -2.99
C MET A 138 9.62 7.39 -3.70
N ARG A 139 9.37 7.68 -4.97
CA ARG A 139 10.19 8.56 -5.79
C ARG A 139 9.60 9.96 -5.75
N ILE A 140 10.41 10.95 -5.43
CA ILE A 140 10.03 12.36 -5.38
C ILE A 140 10.88 13.12 -6.39
N HIS A 141 10.23 13.94 -7.19
CA HIS A 141 10.88 14.82 -8.15
C HIS A 141 11.01 16.19 -7.51
N TRP A 142 12.17 16.44 -6.90
CA TRP A 142 12.51 17.75 -6.38
C TRP A 142 12.90 18.69 -7.53
N GLU A 143 13.01 19.97 -7.22
CA GLU A 143 13.48 20.97 -8.19
C GLU A 143 14.93 20.71 -8.63
N THR A 144 15.77 20.24 -7.69
CA THR A 144 17.19 19.97 -7.91
C THR A 144 17.45 18.60 -8.54
N ASP A 145 16.69 17.58 -8.15
CA ASP A 145 17.03 16.19 -8.39
C ASP A 145 15.85 15.23 -8.17
N VAL A 146 15.99 13.99 -8.63
CA VAL A 146 15.00 12.93 -8.41
C VAL A 146 15.54 11.91 -7.41
N CYS A 147 14.92 11.82 -6.24
CA CYS A 147 15.31 10.90 -5.18
C CYS A 147 14.29 9.77 -5.01
N THR A 148 14.76 8.57 -4.66
CA THR A 148 13.90 7.43 -4.30
C THR A 148 14.20 6.98 -2.87
N TYR A 149 13.17 6.92 -2.03
CA TYR A 149 13.26 6.59 -0.61
C TYR A 149 12.64 5.22 -0.35
N SER A 150 13.26 4.45 0.55
CA SER A 150 12.85 3.07 0.85
C SER A 150 11.78 2.98 1.94
N SER A 151 11.60 4.05 2.72
CA SER A 151 10.64 4.12 3.83
C SER A 151 10.02 5.50 3.99
N ALA A 152 8.82 5.55 4.58
CA ALA A 152 8.18 6.81 4.95
C ALA A 152 9.04 7.62 5.93
N ARG A 153 9.74 6.95 6.86
CA ARG A 153 10.63 7.57 7.82
C ARG A 153 11.77 8.36 7.16
N GLU A 154 12.38 7.82 6.11
CA GLU A 154 13.41 8.54 5.36
C GLU A 154 12.87 9.80 4.71
N VAL A 155 11.67 9.71 4.13
CA VAL A 155 11.03 10.87 3.50
C VAL A 155 10.68 11.93 4.54
N TYR A 156 10.18 11.56 5.72
CA TYR A 156 9.90 12.52 6.79
C TYR A 156 11.16 13.28 7.22
N LYS A 157 12.29 12.57 7.35
CA LYS A 157 13.58 13.22 7.66
C LYS A 157 13.98 14.21 6.58
N GLU A 158 13.80 13.85 5.31
CA GLU A 158 14.12 14.72 4.19
C GLU A 158 13.17 15.93 4.10
N LEU A 159 11.86 15.73 4.28
CA LEU A 159 10.89 16.82 4.33
C LEU A 159 11.24 17.82 5.43
N LYS A 160 11.60 17.32 6.62
CA LYS A 160 12.05 18.16 7.73
C LYS A 160 13.34 18.92 7.39
N ARG A 161 14.31 18.27 6.76
CA ARG A 161 15.57 18.90 6.30
C ARG A 161 15.31 20.01 5.29
N ARG A 162 14.34 19.83 4.39
CA ARG A 162 13.95 20.81 3.37
C ARG A 162 12.95 21.86 3.87
N GLY A 163 12.65 21.89 5.17
CA GLY A 163 11.81 22.93 5.79
C GLY A 163 10.30 22.73 5.62
N PHE A 164 9.84 21.57 5.15
CA PHE A 164 8.43 21.23 5.12
C PHE A 164 8.00 20.78 6.54
N GLN A 165 7.68 21.74 7.41
CA GLN A 165 7.13 21.46 8.74
C GLN A 165 5.68 20.96 8.65
N GLN A 166 5.32 20.03 9.54
CA GLN A 166 3.92 19.75 9.86
C GLN A 166 3.38 20.96 10.61
N GLU A 167 2.47 21.73 10.01
CA GLU A 167 1.51 22.48 10.82
C GLU A 167 0.64 21.44 11.54
N HIS A 168 0.92 21.30 12.84
CA HIS A 168 0.08 20.71 13.89
C HIS A 168 -1.08 19.80 13.44
N ASP A 169 -0.97 18.51 13.74
CA ASP A 169 -2.16 17.75 14.12
C ASP A 169 -2.70 18.38 15.41
N LYS A 170 -3.72 19.24 15.25
CA LYS A 170 -4.69 19.57 16.30
C LYS A 170 -5.84 18.58 16.18
N PHE A 171 -6.19 18.03 17.35
CA PHE A 171 -7.32 17.17 17.74
C PHE A 171 -7.12 15.67 17.57
#